data_AF-A0A662BKW1-F1
#
_entry.id   AF-A0A662BKW1-F1
#
_cell.length_a   1.000
_cell.length_b   1.000
_cell.length_c   1.000
_cell.angle_alpha   90.00
_cell.angle_beta   90.00
_cell.angle_gamma   90.00
#
_symmetry.space_group_name_H-M   'P 1'
#
loop_
_entity.id
_entity.type
_entity.pdbx_description
1 polymer ?
#
loop_
_entity_poly.entity_id
_entity_poly.type
_entity_poly.pdbx_seq_one_letter_code
_entity_poly.pdbx_strand_id
1 'polypeptide(L)'
;MFKYRWVLLLTAITGLSPACQKDEVNSPPLIRLIKETAYIHSDTNIAPGNEFRVKVLMQKSDLNLTNFLIDVYTDTVSHYLDTGMNTAYVMWEGLFIKTLAPIEDWRFTIRDRLGNASYTSISIGIDTSGAYQPLIEYSPINLGAQENPQEETCYDISDSSSYFYMDAAGDADIQSGIDLIYYYYGIEDFNTIASPGANIEDGIFDISIADWSIRNTSRFHKAVIDPDEFMEASNDSIIIANYNEGEAKRKAKNLAPDDIYTFRTQSGRLGMFLVKEVNGTIAGDIVIQIKTQP
;
A
#
# COMPACT_ATOMS: atom_id res chain seq x y z
N MET A 1 7.16 17.90 100.46
CA MET A 1 8.22 18.20 99.46
C MET A 1 8.28 17.01 98.50
N PHE A 2 8.45 17.28 97.21
CA PHE A 2 8.41 16.39 96.03
C PHE A 2 7.10 16.30 95.24
N LYS A 3 7.22 16.85 94.03
CA LYS A 3 6.28 17.07 92.93
C LYS A 3 6.14 15.80 92.09
N TYR A 4 4.96 15.53 91.53
CA TYR A 4 4.84 14.76 90.30
C TYR A 4 3.81 15.39 89.35
N ARG A 5 4.26 15.57 88.10
CA ARG A 5 3.57 16.14 86.94
C ARG A 5 2.91 15.00 86.15
N TRP A 6 1.71 15.23 85.60
CA TRP A 6 1.13 14.50 84.46
C TRP A 6 0.33 15.52 83.63
N VAL A 7 0.94 16.13 82.61
CA VAL A 7 0.91 15.77 81.17
C VAL A 7 -0.51 15.84 80.58
N LEU A 8 -0.81 16.99 79.98
CA LEU A 8 -1.98 17.23 79.12
C LEU A 8 -1.60 16.80 77.70
N LEU A 9 -2.25 15.77 77.17
CA LEU A 9 -2.03 15.25 75.83
C LEU A 9 -2.89 16.06 74.84
N LEU A 10 -2.27 16.98 74.10
CA LEU A 10 -2.92 17.74 73.03
C LEU A 10 -2.85 16.89 71.74
N THR A 11 -3.93 16.22 71.38
CA THR A 11 -4.01 15.46 70.13
C THR A 11 -4.32 16.42 68.98
N ALA A 12 -3.31 16.75 68.18
CA ALA A 12 -3.47 17.50 66.94
C ALA A 12 -4.06 16.57 65.87
N ILE A 13 -5.34 16.76 65.56
CA ILE A 13 -5.99 16.13 64.40
C ILE A 13 -5.52 16.90 63.17
N THR A 14 -4.48 16.38 62.52
CA THR A 14 -4.03 16.82 61.19
C THR A 14 -5.08 16.40 60.16
N GLY A 15 -5.84 17.37 59.66
CA GLY A 15 -6.74 17.18 58.52
C GLY A 15 -5.95 16.84 57.27
N LEU A 16 -5.94 15.55 56.90
CA LEU A 16 -5.57 15.10 55.57
C LEU A 16 -6.75 15.39 54.65
N SER A 17 -6.72 16.52 53.95
CA SER A 17 -7.56 16.71 52.77
C SER A 17 -7.03 15.78 51.67
N PRO A 18 -7.86 14.89 51.08
CA PRO A 18 -7.47 14.21 49.86
C PRO A 18 -7.31 15.29 48.79
N ALA A 19 -6.07 15.57 48.42
CA ALA A 19 -5.76 16.27 47.19
C ALA A 19 -6.25 15.35 46.06
N CYS A 20 -7.50 15.55 45.65
CA CYS A 20 -8.01 15.06 44.39
C CYS A 20 -7.16 15.76 43.32
N GLN A 21 -6.07 15.12 42.89
CA GLN A 21 -5.36 15.53 41.70
C GLN A 21 -6.38 15.45 40.59
N LYS A 22 -6.71 16.60 40.02
CA LYS A 22 -7.57 16.67 38.85
C LYS A 22 -6.77 16.00 37.74
N ASP A 23 -7.13 14.77 37.39
CA ASP A 23 -6.50 14.08 36.28
C ASP A 23 -6.51 15.01 35.06
N GLU A 24 -5.33 15.34 34.54
CA GLU A 24 -5.21 16.13 33.33
C GLU A 24 -5.82 15.30 32.19
N VAL A 25 -7.02 15.68 31.76
CA VAL A 25 -7.69 15.06 30.62
C VAL A 25 -6.93 15.51 29.38
N ASN A 26 -6.05 14.64 28.88
CA ASN A 26 -5.37 14.85 27.60
C ASN A 26 -6.40 14.89 26.48
N SER A 27 -6.34 15.93 25.65
CA SER A 27 -7.26 16.10 24.53
C SER A 27 -6.85 15.23 23.34
N PRO A 28 -7.80 14.66 22.59
CA PRO A 28 -7.48 13.84 21.43
C PRO A 28 -6.84 14.69 20.31
N PRO A 29 -6.04 14.06 19.42
CA PRO A 29 -5.47 14.74 18.27
C PRO A 29 -6.53 15.31 17.31
N LEU A 30 -6.15 16.27 16.47
CA LEU A 30 -7.00 16.82 15.41
C LEU A 30 -6.74 16.06 14.10
N ILE A 31 -7.81 15.74 13.37
CA ILE A 31 -7.77 15.23 12.01
C ILE A 31 -8.87 15.85 11.16
N ARG A 32 -8.55 16.21 9.92
CA ARG A 32 -9.53 16.72 8.95
C ARG A 32 -9.09 16.49 7.52
N LEU A 33 -10.07 16.40 6.63
CA LEU A 33 -9.87 16.41 5.19
C LEU A 33 -9.59 17.83 4.69
N ILE A 34 -8.69 17.94 3.73
CA ILE A 34 -8.34 19.22 3.11
C ILE A 34 -9.22 19.48 1.88
N LYS A 35 -9.82 20.67 1.85
CA LYS A 35 -10.66 21.14 0.76
C LYS A 35 -9.81 21.87 -0.29
N GLU A 36 -9.32 21.12 -1.27
CA GLU A 36 -8.53 21.60 -2.41
C GLU A 36 -9.08 20.96 -3.70
N THR A 37 -8.94 21.63 -4.85
CA THR A 37 -9.57 21.23 -6.13
C THR A 37 -9.20 19.83 -6.62
N ALA A 38 -8.07 19.27 -6.17
CA ALA A 38 -7.59 17.94 -6.57
C ALA A 38 -7.93 16.82 -5.57
N TYR A 39 -8.60 17.12 -4.45
CA TYR A 39 -8.83 16.15 -3.38
C TYR A 39 -10.29 16.06 -2.96
N ILE A 40 -10.74 14.83 -2.74
CA ILE A 40 -12.05 14.52 -2.20
C ILE A 40 -12.04 14.81 -0.70
N HIS A 41 -13.06 15.54 -0.25
CA HIS A 41 -13.21 16.00 1.13
C HIS A 41 -14.66 15.91 1.64
N SER A 42 -15.55 15.30 0.86
CA SER A 42 -16.95 15.04 1.19
C SER A 42 -17.44 13.84 0.40
N ASP A 43 -18.58 13.28 0.81
CA ASP A 43 -19.21 12.16 0.12
C ASP A 43 -19.46 12.47 -1.36
N THR A 44 -19.25 11.47 -2.21
CA THR A 44 -19.39 11.59 -3.66
C THR A 44 -19.57 10.23 -4.30
N ASN A 45 -19.86 10.21 -5.61
CA ASN A 45 -19.81 9.01 -6.43
C ASN A 45 -18.59 9.07 -7.36
N ILE A 46 -18.00 7.90 -7.63
CA ILE A 46 -16.86 7.74 -8.54
C ILE A 46 -17.10 6.49 -9.38
N ALA A 47 -16.74 6.55 -10.66
CA ALA A 47 -16.84 5.38 -11.53
C ALA A 47 -15.87 4.29 -11.04
N PRO A 48 -16.24 3.01 -11.11
CA PRO A 48 -15.34 1.92 -10.72
C PRO A 48 -14.06 1.95 -11.55
N GLY A 49 -12.93 1.63 -10.93
CA GLY A 49 -11.60 1.68 -11.55
C GLY A 49 -10.97 3.07 -11.64
N ASN A 50 -11.75 4.14 -11.45
CA ASN A 50 -11.19 5.48 -11.45
C ASN A 50 -10.45 5.77 -10.15
N GLU A 51 -9.39 6.55 -10.30
CA GLU A 51 -8.60 7.03 -9.18
C GLU A 51 -9.25 8.23 -8.49
N PHE A 52 -8.96 8.35 -7.21
CA PHE A 52 -9.25 9.55 -6.45
C PHE A 52 -8.18 9.84 -5.41
N ARG A 53 -8.04 11.13 -5.09
CA ARG A 53 -7.06 11.60 -4.13
C ARG A 53 -7.73 12.11 -2.87
N VAL A 54 -7.11 11.82 -1.73
CA VAL A 54 -7.51 12.37 -0.43
C VAL A 54 -6.30 13.01 0.22
N LYS A 55 -6.51 14.16 0.85
CA LYS A 55 -5.50 14.87 1.61
C LYS A 55 -5.99 15.10 3.03
N VAL A 56 -5.18 14.66 3.99
CA VAL A 56 -5.54 14.63 5.41
C VAL A 56 -4.51 15.44 6.18
N LEU A 57 -5.00 16.41 6.94
CA LEU A 57 -4.19 17.12 7.94
C LEU A 57 -4.42 16.48 9.30
N MET A 58 -3.31 16.13 9.96
CA MET A 58 -3.29 15.59 11.30
C MET A 58 -2.39 16.46 12.18
N GLN A 59 -2.87 16.78 13.37
CA GLN A 59 -2.18 17.64 14.33
C GLN A 59 -2.32 17.06 15.73
N LYS A 60 -1.22 17.06 16.48
CA LYS A 60 -1.30 16.74 17.90
C LYS A 60 -2.17 17.74 18.64
N SER A 61 -2.78 17.29 19.74
CA SER A 61 -3.16 18.19 20.81
C SER A 61 -1.98 18.28 21.79
N ASP A 62 -2.04 17.56 22.90
CA ASP A 62 -1.02 17.68 23.95
C ASP A 62 0.18 16.79 23.61
N LEU A 63 -0.08 15.57 23.14
CA LEU A 63 0.93 14.55 22.85
C LEU A 63 1.12 14.29 21.36
N ASN A 64 2.36 13.98 20.96
CA ASN A 64 2.67 13.61 19.59
C ASN A 64 1.81 12.44 19.08
N LEU A 65 1.55 12.50 17.79
CA LEU A 65 0.87 11.48 17.01
C LEU A 65 1.73 10.21 16.97
N THR A 66 1.10 9.05 17.11
CA THR A 66 1.78 7.75 17.12
C THR A 66 1.33 6.81 16.02
N ASN A 67 0.07 6.86 15.60
CA ASN A 67 -0.44 5.95 14.58
C ASN A 67 -1.43 6.65 13.66
N PHE A 68 -1.28 6.41 12.37
CA PHE A 68 -2.27 6.78 11.36
C PHE A 68 -2.78 5.51 10.68
N LEU A 69 -4.10 5.36 10.67
CA LEU A 69 -4.78 4.20 10.12
C LEU A 69 -5.81 4.62 9.07
N ILE A 70 -5.96 3.78 8.04
CA ILE A 70 -6.98 3.93 7.00
C ILE A 70 -7.72 2.60 6.88
N ASP A 71 -8.99 2.63 7.26
CA ASP A 71 -9.91 1.50 7.14
C ASP A 71 -10.96 1.83 6.08
N VAL A 72 -11.29 0.83 5.26
CA VAL A 72 -12.36 0.94 4.26
C VAL A 72 -13.41 -0.11 4.59
N TYR A 73 -14.63 0.36 4.84
CA TYR A 73 -15.76 -0.50 5.15
C TYR A 73 -16.60 -0.69 3.88
N THR A 74 -16.73 -1.95 3.48
CA THR A 74 -17.66 -2.44 2.45
C THR A 74 -18.48 -3.57 3.08
N ASP A 75 -18.72 -4.68 2.38
CA ASP A 75 -19.22 -5.93 3.00
C ASP A 75 -18.21 -6.53 3.99
N THR A 76 -16.92 -6.22 3.79
CA THR A 76 -15.82 -6.55 4.70
C THR A 76 -15.02 -5.29 5.07
N VAL A 77 -14.16 -5.39 6.09
CA VAL A 77 -13.25 -4.32 6.48
C VAL A 77 -11.88 -4.58 5.89
N SER A 78 -11.36 -3.63 5.11
CA SER A 78 -10.02 -3.66 4.56
C SER A 78 -9.13 -2.62 5.26
N HIS A 79 -7.99 -3.07 5.78
CA HIS A 79 -6.98 -2.22 6.43
C HIS A 79 -5.97 -1.76 5.38
N TYR A 80 -6.15 -0.55 4.83
CA TYR A 80 -5.32 -0.02 3.75
C TYR A 80 -3.97 0.49 4.24
N LEU A 81 -3.94 1.08 5.44
CA LEU A 81 -2.74 1.63 6.03
C LEU A 81 -2.81 1.50 7.55
N ASP A 82 -1.71 1.07 8.16
CA ASP A 82 -1.43 1.23 9.59
C ASP A 82 0.05 1.58 9.72
N THR A 83 0.34 2.83 10.07
CA THR A 83 1.72 3.31 10.16
C THR A 83 2.00 3.98 11.49
N GLY A 84 3.14 3.64 12.06
CA GLY A 84 3.70 4.26 13.25
C GLY A 84 4.40 5.58 12.94
N MET A 85 4.31 6.53 13.84
CA MET A 85 4.99 7.84 13.75
C MET A 85 5.30 8.39 15.13
N ASN A 86 6.06 9.48 15.19
CA ASN A 86 6.25 10.27 16.41
C ASN A 86 6.44 11.74 16.02
N THR A 87 5.34 12.40 15.70
CA THR A 87 5.36 13.75 15.15
C THR A 87 4.22 14.59 15.70
N ALA A 88 4.39 15.91 15.67
CA ALA A 88 3.35 16.86 16.07
C ALA A 88 2.36 17.17 14.94
N TYR A 89 2.78 16.98 13.68
CA TYR A 89 2.06 17.44 12.50
C TYR A 89 2.33 16.51 11.32
N VAL A 90 1.29 16.18 10.56
CA VAL A 90 1.39 15.46 9.29
C VAL A 90 0.40 16.06 8.29
N MET A 91 0.88 16.34 7.08
CA MET A 91 0.04 16.48 5.90
C MET A 91 0.25 15.21 5.08
N TRP A 92 -0.79 14.40 4.98
CA TRP A 92 -0.74 13.12 4.27
C TRP A 92 -1.59 13.18 3.00
N GLU A 93 -1.10 12.55 1.93
CA GLU A 93 -1.80 12.45 0.66
C GLU A 93 -1.86 10.98 0.23
N GLY A 94 -3.03 10.57 -0.26
CA GLY A 94 -3.30 9.22 -0.75
C GLY A 94 -3.93 9.24 -2.12
N LEU A 95 -3.58 8.25 -2.93
CA LEU A 95 -4.19 7.95 -4.23
C LEU A 95 -4.83 6.57 -4.16
N PHE A 96 -6.14 6.52 -4.32
CA PHE A 96 -6.95 5.30 -4.19
C PHE A 96 -7.72 5.04 -5.47
N ILE A 97 -8.27 3.83 -5.58
CA ILE A 97 -9.10 3.41 -6.71
C ILE A 97 -10.46 3.02 -6.17
N LYS A 98 -11.51 3.45 -6.87
CA LYS A 98 -12.87 3.01 -6.57
C LYS A 98 -13.06 1.55 -7.01
N THR A 99 -13.53 0.70 -6.10
CA THR A 99 -13.86 -0.71 -6.38
C THR A 99 -15.28 -0.88 -6.93
N LEU A 100 -15.72 -2.12 -7.14
CA LEU A 100 -17.12 -2.44 -7.49
C LEU A 100 -18.09 -2.36 -6.30
N ALA A 101 -17.61 -2.13 -5.07
CA ALA A 101 -18.49 -2.03 -3.91
C ALA A 101 -19.52 -0.89 -4.10
N PRO A 102 -20.82 -1.09 -3.81
CA PRO A 102 -21.83 -0.06 -3.99
C PRO A 102 -21.52 1.22 -3.21
N ILE A 103 -20.98 1.06 -2.01
CA ILE A 103 -20.51 2.12 -1.12
C ILE A 103 -19.20 1.66 -0.48
N GLU A 104 -18.24 2.56 -0.40
CA GLU A 104 -17.03 2.43 0.41
C GLU A 104 -17.01 3.55 1.46
N ASP A 105 -17.09 3.18 2.73
CA ASP A 105 -16.90 4.15 3.82
C ASP A 105 -15.42 4.17 4.21
N TRP A 106 -14.74 5.24 3.86
CA TRP A 106 -13.33 5.45 4.16
C TRP A 106 -13.19 6.15 5.50
N ARG A 107 -12.48 5.53 6.44
CA ARG A 107 -12.21 6.08 7.77
C ARG A 107 -10.71 6.31 7.96
N PHE A 108 -10.37 7.55 8.23
CA PHE A 108 -9.02 7.99 8.55
C PHE A 108 -8.93 8.21 10.05
N THR A 109 -8.06 7.47 10.74
CA THR A 109 -7.94 7.51 12.20
C THR A 109 -6.52 7.90 12.61
N ILE A 110 -6.39 8.86 13.51
CA ILE A 110 -5.10 9.24 14.11
C ILE A 110 -5.14 9.00 15.62
N ARG A 111 -4.02 8.51 16.17
CA ARG A 111 -3.86 8.24 17.61
C ARG A 111 -2.65 8.95 18.21
N ASP A 112 -2.70 9.19 19.52
CA ASP A 112 -1.55 9.59 20.33
C ASP A 112 -1.02 8.43 21.20
N ARG A 113 0.09 8.68 21.92
CA ARG A 113 0.75 7.66 22.77
C ARG A 113 -0.08 7.19 23.98
N LEU A 114 -1.11 7.93 24.39
CA LEU A 114 -2.03 7.51 25.45
C LEU A 114 -3.26 6.79 24.89
N GLY A 115 -3.30 6.57 23.57
CA GLY A 115 -4.40 5.88 22.89
C GLY A 115 -5.59 6.79 22.61
N ASN A 116 -5.49 8.10 22.83
CA ASN A 116 -6.55 9.02 22.41
C ASN A 116 -6.62 9.03 20.89
N ALA A 117 -7.82 8.95 20.34
CA ALA A 117 -8.03 8.81 18.90
C ALA A 117 -9.06 9.82 18.40
N SER A 118 -8.84 10.30 17.18
CA SER A 118 -9.83 11.05 16.40
C SER A 118 -9.91 10.46 15.00
N TYR A 119 -11.04 10.66 14.34
CA TYR A 119 -11.23 10.21 12.96
C TYR A 119 -12.00 11.23 12.13
N THR A 120 -11.83 11.11 10.80
CA THR A 120 -12.69 11.73 9.79
C THR A 120 -13.03 10.68 8.74
N SER A 121 -14.09 10.90 7.97
CA SER A 121 -14.56 9.93 6.99
C SER A 121 -15.16 10.57 5.75
N ILE A 122 -15.18 9.79 4.68
CA ILE A 122 -15.94 10.06 3.44
C ILE A 122 -16.61 8.77 3.00
N SER A 123 -17.80 8.87 2.45
CA SER A 123 -18.48 7.77 1.77
C SER A 123 -18.36 7.95 0.26
N ILE A 124 -17.82 6.94 -0.41
CA ILE A 124 -17.68 6.93 -1.87
C ILE A 124 -18.65 5.91 -2.45
N GLY A 125 -19.71 6.40 -3.10
CA GLY A 125 -20.65 5.58 -3.85
C GLY A 125 -20.11 5.20 -5.22
N ILE A 126 -20.65 4.14 -5.81
CA ILE A 126 -20.37 3.78 -7.20
C ILE A 126 -21.16 4.67 -8.17
N ASP A 127 -20.46 5.27 -9.13
CA ASP A 127 -21.09 5.91 -10.28
C ASP A 127 -21.25 4.87 -11.40
N THR A 128 -22.49 4.45 -11.64
CA THR A 128 -22.83 3.46 -12.68
C THR A 128 -23.04 4.08 -14.06
N SER A 129 -22.90 5.41 -14.20
CA SER A 129 -23.01 6.09 -15.49
C SER A 129 -21.76 5.96 -16.35
N GLY A 130 -20.61 5.62 -15.75
CA GLY A 130 -19.36 5.38 -16.46
C GLY A 130 -19.34 4.02 -17.16
N ALA A 131 -18.89 3.99 -18.41
CA ALA A 131 -18.57 2.75 -19.10
C ALA A 131 -17.15 2.29 -18.73
N TYR A 132 -16.97 0.96 -18.63
CA TYR A 132 -15.66 0.34 -18.55
C TYR A 132 -14.79 0.73 -19.74
N GLN A 133 -13.49 0.83 -19.52
CA GLN A 133 -12.53 1.25 -20.54
C GLN A 133 -11.97 0.04 -21.28
N PRO A 134 -11.71 0.15 -22.60
CA PRO A 134 -11.04 -0.92 -23.34
C PRO A 134 -9.62 -1.15 -22.82
N LEU A 135 -9.19 -2.41 -22.79
CA LEU A 135 -7.84 -2.78 -22.35
C LEU A 135 -6.79 -2.44 -23.40
N ILE A 136 -5.60 -2.04 -22.93
CA ILE A 136 -4.37 -2.07 -23.72
C ILE A 136 -3.78 -3.46 -23.56
N GLU A 137 -3.57 -4.16 -24.68
CA GLU A 137 -2.93 -5.47 -24.71
C GLU A 137 -1.51 -5.36 -25.28
N TYR A 138 -0.56 -5.96 -24.57
CA TYR A 138 0.83 -6.00 -24.95
C TYR A 138 1.15 -7.33 -25.64
N SER A 139 2.08 -7.31 -26.58
CA SER A 139 2.69 -8.56 -27.08
C SER A 139 3.27 -9.37 -25.92
N PRO A 140 3.34 -10.72 -26.03
CA PRO A 140 4.01 -11.52 -25.01
C PRO A 140 5.42 -11.02 -24.73
N ILE A 141 5.74 -10.87 -23.44
CA ILE A 141 7.02 -10.36 -22.95
C ILE A 141 7.80 -11.56 -22.41
N ASN A 142 9.04 -11.68 -22.85
CA ASN A 142 10.00 -12.62 -22.29
C ASN A 142 10.91 -11.88 -21.31
N LEU A 143 11.08 -12.40 -20.11
CA LEU A 143 11.99 -11.84 -19.11
C LEU A 143 12.98 -12.90 -18.65
N GLY A 144 14.27 -12.56 -18.68
CA GLY A 144 15.37 -13.40 -18.21
C GLY A 144 15.62 -13.25 -16.73
N ALA A 145 15.94 -14.38 -16.07
CA ALA A 145 16.45 -14.38 -14.70
C ALA A 145 17.87 -13.75 -14.63
N GLN A 146 18.40 -13.59 -13.43
CA GLN A 146 19.62 -12.80 -13.15
C GLN A 146 20.88 -13.19 -13.95
N GLU A 147 21.01 -14.44 -14.41
CA GLU A 147 22.14 -14.92 -15.21
C GLU A 147 21.76 -15.25 -16.66
N ASN A 148 20.56 -14.85 -17.12
CA ASN A 148 20.14 -15.06 -18.50
C ASN A 148 20.88 -14.08 -19.43
N PRO A 149 21.64 -14.56 -20.43
CA PRO A 149 22.42 -13.69 -21.30
C PRO A 149 21.66 -13.21 -22.54
N GLN A 150 20.42 -13.65 -22.75
CA GLN A 150 19.64 -13.38 -23.97
C GLN A 150 18.43 -12.50 -23.73
N GLU A 151 17.77 -12.66 -22.59
CA GLU A 151 16.50 -12.00 -22.29
C GLU A 151 16.70 -10.96 -21.18
N GLU A 152 16.08 -9.79 -21.35
CA GLU A 152 16.14 -8.70 -20.38
C GLU A 152 15.41 -9.05 -19.06
N THR A 153 15.84 -8.44 -17.95
CA THR A 153 15.35 -8.78 -16.60
C THR A 153 14.23 -7.86 -16.12
N CYS A 154 14.26 -6.60 -16.56
CA CYS A 154 13.42 -5.52 -16.08
C CYS A 154 12.45 -5.07 -17.17
N TYR A 155 11.24 -4.66 -16.79
CA TYR A 155 10.23 -4.19 -17.73
C TYR A 155 9.57 -2.88 -17.26
N ASP A 156 9.46 -1.93 -18.18
CA ASP A 156 8.69 -0.70 -18.09
C ASP A 156 7.36 -0.89 -18.82
N ILE A 157 6.26 -0.92 -18.07
CA ILE A 157 4.92 -1.12 -18.62
C ILE A 157 4.43 0.11 -19.40
N SER A 158 4.87 1.30 -19.00
CA SER A 158 4.42 2.55 -19.59
C SER A 158 5.00 2.78 -20.98
N ASP A 159 6.28 2.43 -21.16
CA ASP A 159 7.02 2.57 -22.42
C ASP A 159 7.02 1.28 -23.25
N SER A 160 6.58 0.15 -22.67
CA SER A 160 6.63 -1.18 -23.29
C SER A 160 8.06 -1.62 -23.63
N SER A 161 9.00 -1.33 -22.72
CA SER A 161 10.45 -1.51 -22.93
C SER A 161 11.04 -2.48 -21.91
N SER A 162 11.96 -3.34 -22.34
CA SER A 162 12.70 -4.25 -21.47
C SER A 162 14.17 -3.82 -21.35
N TYR A 163 14.79 -4.10 -20.20
CA TYR A 163 16.19 -3.74 -19.91
C TYR A 163 16.90 -4.85 -19.13
N PHE A 164 18.18 -5.08 -19.40
CA PHE A 164 19.00 -5.89 -18.51
C PHE A 164 19.16 -5.18 -17.16
N TYR A 165 19.21 -5.94 -16.06
CA TYR A 165 19.30 -5.33 -14.73
C TYR A 165 20.56 -4.47 -14.55
N MET A 166 21.66 -4.81 -15.22
CA MET A 166 22.91 -4.05 -15.15
C MET A 166 22.80 -2.66 -15.81
N ASP A 167 22.04 -2.55 -16.89
CA ASP A 167 21.78 -1.25 -17.53
C ASP A 167 20.92 -0.38 -16.62
N ALA A 168 19.85 -0.96 -16.05
CA ALA A 168 19.00 -0.28 -15.08
C ALA A 168 19.78 0.12 -13.80
N ALA A 169 20.69 -0.71 -13.31
CA ALA A 169 21.49 -0.40 -12.12
C ALA A 169 22.38 0.84 -12.30
N GLY A 170 22.82 1.13 -13.54
CA GLY A 170 23.67 2.27 -13.85
C GLY A 170 22.94 3.57 -14.21
N ASP A 171 21.62 3.53 -14.43
CA ASP A 171 20.86 4.64 -15.00
C ASP A 171 19.55 4.92 -14.24
N ALA A 172 19.50 6.07 -13.56
CA ALA A 172 18.34 6.49 -12.79
C ALA A 172 17.09 6.77 -13.65
N ASP A 173 17.27 7.18 -14.91
CA ASP A 173 16.15 7.44 -15.81
C ASP A 173 15.47 6.11 -16.19
N ILE A 174 16.26 5.05 -16.44
CA ILE A 174 15.74 3.69 -16.63
C ILE A 174 15.04 3.21 -15.35
N GLN A 175 15.69 3.35 -14.17
CA GLN A 175 15.09 2.94 -12.88
C GLN A 175 13.72 3.56 -12.64
N SER A 176 13.50 4.79 -13.10
CA SER A 176 12.24 5.52 -12.90
C SER A 176 11.05 4.92 -13.65
N GLY A 177 11.31 4.16 -14.71
CA GLY A 177 10.28 3.49 -15.53
C GLY A 177 10.02 2.04 -15.15
N ILE A 178 10.96 1.36 -14.48
CA ILE A 178 10.82 -0.08 -14.19
C ILE A 178 9.67 -0.34 -13.22
N ASP A 179 8.72 -1.18 -13.66
CA ASP A 179 7.60 -1.66 -12.84
C ASP A 179 7.79 -3.13 -12.41
N LEU A 180 8.43 -3.93 -13.27
CA LEU A 180 8.60 -5.37 -13.08
C LEU A 180 10.08 -5.76 -13.15
N ILE A 181 10.51 -6.65 -12.27
CA ILE A 181 11.80 -7.33 -12.28
C ILE A 181 11.53 -8.82 -12.11
N TYR A 182 12.03 -9.64 -13.04
CA TYR A 182 11.98 -11.09 -12.91
C TYR A 182 13.27 -11.65 -12.30
N TYR A 183 13.17 -12.65 -11.43
CA TYR A 183 14.32 -13.40 -10.93
C TYR A 183 13.94 -14.81 -10.49
N TYR A 184 14.95 -15.66 -10.32
CA TYR A 184 14.79 -17.00 -9.76
C TYR A 184 15.61 -17.19 -8.49
N TYR A 185 14.97 -17.55 -7.37
CA TYR A 185 15.67 -17.82 -6.11
C TYR A 185 15.23 -19.15 -5.49
N GLY A 186 16.11 -20.15 -5.57
CA GLY A 186 15.81 -21.56 -5.31
C GLY A 186 15.58 -21.99 -3.86
N ILE A 187 15.31 -21.06 -2.94
CA ILE A 187 15.07 -21.35 -1.52
C ILE A 187 13.60 -21.11 -1.16
N GLU A 188 13.03 -19.95 -1.53
CA GLU A 188 11.62 -19.59 -1.21
C GLU A 188 10.90 -18.77 -2.30
N ASP A 189 11.65 -18.16 -3.24
CA ASP A 189 11.16 -17.19 -4.23
C ASP A 189 11.43 -17.71 -5.65
N PHE A 190 10.91 -18.90 -5.95
CA PHE A 190 11.02 -19.49 -7.29
C PHE A 190 10.23 -18.65 -8.29
N ASN A 191 10.79 -18.38 -9.47
CA ASN A 191 10.13 -17.66 -10.58
C ASN A 191 9.32 -16.46 -10.08
N THR A 192 9.99 -15.39 -9.68
CA THR A 192 9.36 -14.26 -9.00
C THR A 192 9.35 -13.03 -9.90
N ILE A 193 8.18 -12.42 -10.07
CA ILE A 193 8.06 -11.05 -10.55
C ILE A 193 7.92 -10.14 -9.33
N ALA A 194 8.76 -9.12 -9.24
CA ALA A 194 8.76 -8.15 -8.16
C ALA A 194 8.82 -6.72 -8.68
N SER A 195 8.34 -5.77 -7.88
CA SER A 195 8.63 -4.36 -8.12
C SER A 195 10.05 -4.00 -7.66
N PRO A 196 10.73 -2.98 -8.21
CA PRO A 196 12.01 -2.51 -7.68
C PRO A 196 11.98 -2.13 -6.19
N GLY A 197 10.85 -1.61 -5.71
CA GLY A 197 10.60 -1.29 -4.30
C GLY A 197 10.27 -2.50 -3.42
N ALA A 198 10.36 -3.72 -3.95
CA ALA A 198 10.30 -4.93 -3.16
C ALA A 198 11.60 -5.08 -2.36
N ASN A 199 11.51 -5.68 -1.18
CA ASN A 199 12.69 -6.10 -0.43
C ASN A 199 13.26 -7.36 -1.10
N ILE A 200 13.83 -7.21 -2.29
CA ILE A 200 14.54 -8.28 -3.00
C ILE A 200 15.82 -8.57 -2.21
N GLU A 201 16.10 -9.85 -1.98
CA GLU A 201 17.20 -10.32 -1.14
C GLU A 201 18.56 -10.00 -1.79
N ASP A 202 19.52 -9.59 -0.96
CA ASP A 202 20.89 -9.35 -1.40
C ASP A 202 21.52 -10.65 -1.93
N GLY A 203 22.34 -10.53 -2.97
CA GLY A 203 23.03 -11.66 -3.60
C GLY A 203 22.23 -12.41 -4.66
N ILE A 204 20.98 -12.01 -4.95
CA ILE A 204 20.27 -12.46 -6.15
C ILE A 204 20.88 -11.81 -7.41
N PHE A 205 21.18 -10.52 -7.31
CA PHE A 205 21.85 -9.73 -8.35
C PHE A 205 23.21 -9.24 -7.85
N ASP A 206 24.16 -9.06 -8.77
CA ASP A 206 25.51 -8.55 -8.45
C ASP A 206 25.48 -7.16 -7.82
N ILE A 207 24.55 -6.31 -8.27
CA ILE A 207 24.25 -5.00 -7.67
C ILE A 207 22.89 -5.13 -6.99
N SER A 208 22.83 -4.80 -5.70
CA SER A 208 21.57 -4.87 -4.98
C SER A 208 20.57 -3.87 -5.55
N ILE A 209 19.36 -4.33 -5.84
CA ILE A 209 18.24 -3.46 -6.21
C ILE A 209 17.95 -2.47 -5.06
N ALA A 210 18.32 -2.79 -3.82
CA ALA A 210 18.17 -1.89 -2.69
C ALA A 210 19.01 -0.60 -2.81
N ASP A 211 20.09 -0.64 -3.60
CA ASP A 211 20.99 0.49 -3.85
C ASP A 211 20.51 1.40 -5.00
N TRP A 212 19.41 1.03 -5.69
CA TRP A 212 18.83 1.87 -6.73
C TRP A 212 18.34 3.20 -6.16
N SER A 213 18.59 4.28 -6.92
CA SER A 213 18.20 5.64 -6.54
C SER A 213 16.68 5.84 -6.57
N ILE A 214 16.01 5.16 -7.51
CA ILE A 214 14.56 5.18 -7.69
C ILE A 214 14.05 3.75 -7.67
N ARG A 215 13.00 3.51 -6.89
CA ARG A 215 12.41 2.18 -6.71
C ARG A 215 10.88 2.26 -6.69
N ASN A 216 10.26 2.04 -7.85
CA ASN A 216 8.82 1.98 -7.97
C ASN A 216 8.26 0.78 -7.20
N THR A 217 7.12 0.95 -6.53
CA THR A 217 6.49 -0.10 -5.73
C THR A 217 5.16 -0.52 -6.34
N SER A 218 5.23 -1.29 -7.41
CA SER A 218 4.08 -2.01 -7.96
C SER A 218 3.63 -3.13 -7.02
N ARG A 219 2.32 -3.40 -6.99
CA ARG A 219 1.72 -4.41 -6.11
C ARG A 219 0.90 -5.41 -6.91
N PHE A 220 1.01 -6.67 -6.54
CA PHE A 220 0.46 -7.82 -7.25
C PHE A 220 -0.48 -8.61 -6.34
N HIS A 221 -1.64 -8.98 -6.85
CA HIS A 221 -2.61 -9.84 -6.20
C HIS A 221 -2.90 -11.03 -7.11
N LYS A 222 -2.75 -12.25 -6.59
CA LYS A 222 -3.05 -13.47 -7.37
C LYS A 222 -4.56 -13.55 -7.56
N ALA A 223 -5.01 -13.47 -8.81
CA ALA A 223 -6.43 -13.47 -9.13
C ALA A 223 -6.91 -14.89 -9.39
N VAL A 224 -8.21 -15.12 -9.17
CA VAL A 224 -8.88 -16.37 -9.54
C VAL A 224 -9.63 -16.12 -10.85
N ILE A 225 -8.86 -15.92 -11.92
CA ILE A 225 -9.34 -15.71 -13.29
C ILE A 225 -8.93 -16.94 -14.11
N ASP A 226 -9.81 -17.40 -14.99
CA ASP A 226 -9.48 -18.48 -15.93
C ASP A 226 -8.64 -17.93 -17.11
N PRO A 227 -7.64 -18.66 -17.65
CA PRO A 227 -6.89 -18.22 -18.82
C PRO A 227 -7.75 -17.85 -20.03
N ASP A 228 -8.85 -18.56 -20.29
CA ASP A 228 -9.75 -18.21 -21.39
C ASP A 228 -10.47 -16.87 -21.11
N GLU A 229 -10.87 -16.64 -19.86
CA GLU A 229 -11.48 -15.37 -19.43
C GLU A 229 -10.48 -14.20 -19.57
N PHE A 230 -9.21 -14.42 -19.21
CA PHE A 230 -8.15 -13.44 -19.45
C PHE A 230 -8.00 -13.13 -20.94
N MET A 231 -8.03 -14.15 -21.81
CA MET A 231 -7.87 -13.97 -23.26
C MET A 231 -9.06 -13.23 -23.87
N GLU A 232 -10.28 -13.53 -23.44
CA GLU A 232 -11.52 -12.90 -23.91
C GLU A 232 -11.76 -11.50 -23.33
N ALA A 233 -11.08 -11.14 -22.24
CA ALA A 233 -11.20 -9.83 -21.60
C ALA A 233 -10.91 -8.69 -22.59
N SER A 234 -11.91 -7.82 -22.75
CA SER A 234 -11.88 -6.67 -23.67
C SER A 234 -11.93 -5.31 -22.96
N ASN A 235 -12.29 -5.28 -21.67
CA ASN A 235 -12.39 -4.07 -20.88
C ASN A 235 -11.92 -4.30 -19.44
N ASP A 236 -11.69 -3.20 -18.73
CA ASP A 236 -11.08 -3.18 -17.40
C ASP A 236 -11.96 -3.68 -16.25
N SER A 237 -13.23 -4.03 -16.49
CA SER A 237 -14.12 -4.56 -15.45
C SER A 237 -13.53 -5.79 -14.75
N ILE A 238 -12.91 -6.70 -15.50
CA ILE A 238 -12.30 -7.91 -14.94
C ILE A 238 -11.13 -7.57 -13.99
N ILE A 239 -10.35 -6.54 -14.33
CA ILE A 239 -9.21 -6.10 -13.51
C ILE A 239 -9.74 -5.46 -12.23
N ILE A 240 -10.72 -4.57 -12.35
CA ILE A 240 -11.33 -3.85 -11.22
C ILE A 240 -12.03 -4.84 -10.27
N ALA A 241 -12.68 -5.88 -10.82
CA ALA A 241 -13.37 -6.90 -10.04
C ALA A 241 -12.42 -7.79 -9.23
N ASN A 242 -11.20 -8.00 -9.74
CA ASN A 242 -10.24 -8.97 -9.18
C ASN A 242 -9.04 -8.31 -8.49
N TYR A 243 -8.89 -6.99 -8.51
CA TYR A 243 -7.81 -6.32 -7.78
C TYR A 243 -8.17 -6.08 -6.32
N ASN A 244 -7.27 -6.46 -5.41
CA ASN A 244 -7.43 -6.23 -3.98
C ASN A 244 -6.15 -5.61 -3.39
N GLU A 245 -6.18 -4.29 -3.16
CA GLU A 245 -5.05 -3.52 -2.62
C GLU A 245 -4.60 -4.01 -1.23
N GLY A 246 -5.54 -4.41 -0.37
CA GLY A 246 -5.23 -4.86 1.00
C GLY A 246 -4.49 -6.20 1.05
N GLU A 247 -4.70 -7.04 0.03
CA GLU A 247 -4.04 -8.34 -0.09
C GLU A 247 -2.83 -8.32 -1.02
N ALA A 248 -2.73 -7.31 -1.90
CA ALA A 248 -1.65 -7.19 -2.86
C ALA A 248 -0.27 -7.09 -2.19
N LYS A 249 0.73 -7.75 -2.79
CA LYS A 249 2.11 -7.86 -2.30
C LYS A 249 3.09 -7.23 -3.29
N ARG A 250 4.29 -6.91 -2.83
CA ARG A 250 5.37 -6.36 -3.68
C ARG A 250 6.07 -7.41 -4.55
N LYS A 251 5.74 -8.70 -4.37
CA LYS A 251 6.30 -9.86 -5.06
C LYS A 251 5.18 -10.83 -5.43
N ALA A 252 5.14 -11.28 -6.68
CA ALA A 252 4.38 -12.42 -7.17
C ALA A 252 5.33 -13.61 -7.28
N LYS A 253 5.24 -14.56 -6.33
CA LYS A 253 6.21 -15.64 -6.13
C LYS A 253 5.67 -16.97 -6.62
N ASN A 254 6.57 -17.91 -6.90
CA ASN A 254 6.23 -19.28 -7.30
C ASN A 254 5.36 -19.31 -8.55
N LEU A 255 5.66 -18.43 -9.51
CA LEU A 255 4.90 -18.33 -10.74
C LEU A 255 4.95 -19.67 -11.50
N ALA A 256 3.78 -20.08 -11.97
CA ALA A 256 3.57 -21.27 -12.78
C ALA A 256 2.71 -20.90 -14.00
N PRO A 257 2.78 -21.67 -15.11
CA PRO A 257 1.87 -21.48 -16.24
C PRO A 257 0.42 -21.42 -15.80
N ASP A 258 -0.36 -20.58 -16.46
CA ASP A 258 -1.78 -20.28 -16.20
C ASP A 258 -2.05 -19.45 -14.94
N ASP A 259 -1.03 -19.11 -14.15
CA ASP A 259 -1.22 -18.14 -13.07
C ASP A 259 -1.54 -16.75 -13.62
N ILE A 260 -2.58 -16.12 -13.05
CA ILE A 260 -2.97 -14.76 -13.37
C ILE A 260 -2.85 -13.88 -12.13
N TYR A 261 -2.23 -12.72 -12.28
CA TYR A 261 -2.13 -11.70 -11.25
C TYR A 261 -2.73 -10.40 -11.75
N THR A 262 -3.57 -9.77 -10.93
CA THR A 262 -3.88 -8.35 -11.07
C THR A 262 -2.79 -7.53 -10.39
N PHE A 263 -2.53 -6.33 -10.91
CA PHE A 263 -1.53 -5.45 -10.34
C PHE A 263 -1.92 -3.99 -10.42
N ARG A 264 -1.24 -3.19 -9.61
CA ARG A 264 -1.26 -1.74 -9.66
C ARG A 264 0.18 -1.23 -9.69
N THR A 265 0.50 -0.40 -10.67
CA THR A 265 1.83 0.25 -10.76
C THR A 265 1.98 1.33 -9.70
N GLN A 266 3.20 1.82 -9.48
CA GLN A 266 3.45 2.97 -8.58
C GLN A 266 2.68 4.23 -9.01
N SER A 267 2.47 4.41 -10.32
CA SER A 267 1.70 5.52 -10.90
C SER A 267 0.18 5.33 -10.74
N GLY A 268 -0.26 4.15 -10.31
CA GLY A 268 -1.65 3.86 -9.98
C GLY A 268 -2.44 3.14 -11.08
N ARG A 269 -1.82 2.89 -12.24
CA ARG A 269 -2.43 2.14 -13.36
C ARG A 269 -2.71 0.70 -12.94
N LEU A 270 -3.93 0.22 -13.16
CA LEU A 270 -4.26 -1.19 -12.98
C LEU A 270 -3.93 -2.01 -14.22
N GLY A 271 -3.54 -3.26 -13.98
CA GLY A 271 -3.31 -4.25 -15.01
C GLY A 271 -3.53 -5.66 -14.51
N MET A 272 -3.36 -6.61 -15.43
CA MET A 272 -3.24 -8.02 -15.13
C MET A 272 -2.22 -8.67 -16.05
N PHE A 273 -1.56 -9.71 -15.57
CA PHE A 273 -0.69 -10.54 -16.40
C PHE A 273 -1.03 -12.02 -16.25
N LEU A 274 -0.90 -12.76 -17.35
CA LEU A 274 -0.99 -14.21 -17.44
C LEU A 274 0.43 -14.77 -17.62
N VAL A 275 0.80 -15.75 -16.80
CA VAL A 275 2.04 -16.52 -16.99
C VAL A 275 1.80 -17.57 -18.07
N LYS A 276 2.51 -17.44 -19.19
CA LYS A 276 2.41 -18.38 -20.32
C LYS A 276 3.36 -19.56 -20.14
N GLU A 277 4.62 -19.27 -19.82
CA GLU A 277 5.69 -20.26 -19.73
C GLU A 277 6.67 -19.88 -18.64
N VAL A 278 7.29 -20.88 -18.01
CA VAL A 278 8.28 -20.70 -16.94
C VAL A 278 9.42 -21.70 -17.11
N ASN A 279 10.63 -21.20 -17.28
CA ASN A 279 11.87 -21.99 -17.31
C ASN A 279 12.68 -21.69 -16.05
N GLY A 280 12.36 -22.36 -14.93
CA GLY A 280 12.83 -21.96 -13.61
C GLY A 280 14.28 -22.34 -13.26
N THR A 281 15.23 -21.49 -13.65
CA THR A 281 16.63 -21.52 -13.19
C THR A 281 17.19 -20.10 -13.10
N ILE A 282 18.38 -19.93 -12.50
CA ILE A 282 19.06 -18.63 -12.42
C ILE A 282 19.42 -18.03 -13.80
N ALA A 283 19.55 -18.86 -14.83
CA ALA A 283 19.79 -18.47 -16.22
C ALA A 283 18.55 -18.67 -17.11
N GLY A 284 17.40 -18.95 -16.50
CA GLY A 284 16.15 -19.23 -17.20
C GLY A 284 15.34 -17.98 -17.49
N ASP A 285 14.06 -18.17 -17.77
CA ASP A 285 13.18 -17.12 -18.27
C ASP A 285 11.71 -17.37 -17.90
N ILE A 286 10.89 -16.34 -18.10
CA ILE A 286 9.44 -16.39 -17.98
C ILE A 286 8.81 -15.66 -19.17
N VAL A 287 7.74 -16.22 -19.71
CA VAL A 287 6.91 -15.56 -20.72
C VAL A 287 5.60 -15.14 -20.09
N ILE A 288 5.25 -13.87 -20.19
CA ILE A 288 3.99 -13.31 -19.69
C ILE A 288 3.23 -12.56 -20.78
N GLN A 289 1.91 -12.49 -20.65
CA GLN A 289 1.04 -11.63 -21.45
C GLN A 289 0.40 -10.61 -20.52
N ILE A 290 0.45 -9.32 -20.90
CA ILE A 290 -0.04 -8.22 -20.06
C ILE A 290 -1.23 -7.54 -20.72
N LYS A 291 -2.23 -7.19 -19.92
CA LYS A 291 -3.32 -6.27 -20.27
C LYS A 291 -3.44 -5.18 -19.20
N THR A 292 -3.58 -3.92 -19.59
CA THR A 292 -3.74 -2.79 -18.64
C THR A 292 -4.94 -1.92 -18.95
N GLN A 293 -5.35 -1.13 -17.97
CA GLN A 293 -6.12 0.08 -18.23
C GLN A 293 -5.34 1.04 -19.13
N PRO A 294 -6.03 1.90 -19.89
CA PRO A 294 -5.40 2.93 -20.72
C PRO A 294 -4.54 3.93 -19.91
#